data_AF-A0A5C6DF49-F1
#
_entry.id   AF-A0A5C6DF49-F1
#
_cell.length_a   1.000
_cell.length_b   1.000
_cell.length_c   1.000
_cell.angle_alpha   90.00
_cell.angle_beta   90.00
_cell.angle_gamma   90.00
#
_symmetry.space_group_name_H-M   'P 1'
#
loop_
_entity.id
_entity.type
_entity.pdbx_description
1 polymer ?
#
loop_
_entity_poly.entity_id
_entity_poly.type
_entity_poly.pdbx_seq_one_letter_code
_entity_poly.pdbx_strand_id
1 'polypeptide(L)'
;MLTSMRPLWAFQPLASKHYPATIDSAPEVSVPSSQRAPFGWTTATIASPSREPLLLSWPSFPEGKVPTHLRIAVALDERDEKIIEAFLPKSKRVLGTMSIRFPAQFQLHQLALDPMDAADIRSEGIGLRVTKGSDLEVFRAGDSLPVTLRPHLLTPGTSRVQDEYLARMNSLAVIQSFGWMEGCVLDGLLDLSEMPPYHNLRASADQHLGMFIQNESLIYDGPRSNPMDGRVYGIEGSLPFAALARTQPDSPLLEIAIEFWRSRRRDNGEISDGTLTSEGAYTVGYAMAEVAKARGSDELMRIALEQSRIRQQKLFDGTAFDRTLSDEGTRGNRNWARGIAWQMLGLVRTLRVAKDREDIADLVTMLQPFAQWTIEMQRDDGLWSVFADKPNLAPDTGGSAGIAAALAIAAHQGWLEQDAVAAATKTLSGLQHHLTPDGFLDGVAQSNKGGESLQRGDYRVIYQMGMGLMAQLIAALQPSRAVNAS
;
A
#
# COMPACT_ATOMS: atom_id res chain seq x y z
N MET A 1 25.43 -19.76 -54.18
CA MET A 1 25.54 -18.64 -53.22
C MET A 1 24.33 -18.69 -52.31
N LEU A 2 24.46 -19.37 -51.17
CA LEU A 2 23.45 -19.40 -50.11
C LEU A 2 23.85 -18.33 -49.09
N THR A 3 23.18 -17.18 -49.12
CA THR A 3 23.30 -16.15 -48.10
C THR A 3 22.63 -16.63 -46.82
N SER A 4 23.48 -17.08 -45.89
CA SER A 4 23.16 -17.24 -44.47
C SER A 4 22.67 -15.91 -43.90
N MET A 5 21.35 -15.76 -43.73
CA MET A 5 20.78 -14.75 -42.86
C MET A 5 21.02 -15.21 -41.42
N ARG A 6 21.93 -14.53 -40.71
CA ARG A 6 22.04 -14.64 -39.25
C ARG A 6 20.70 -14.22 -38.64
N PRO A 7 20.17 -14.94 -37.63
CA PRO A 7 18.98 -14.47 -36.93
C PRO A 7 19.29 -13.13 -36.28
N LEU A 8 18.39 -12.16 -36.39
CA LEU A 8 18.37 -10.97 -35.55
C LEU A 8 18.19 -11.44 -34.11
N TRP A 9 19.20 -11.29 -33.27
CA TRP A 9 19.09 -11.58 -31.85
C TRP A 9 18.11 -10.56 -31.28
N ALA A 10 16.87 -10.99 -31.01
CA ALA A 10 15.92 -10.18 -30.28
C ALA A 10 16.53 -9.92 -28.89
N PHE A 11 16.96 -8.69 -28.63
CA PHE A 11 17.41 -8.29 -27.30
C PHE A 11 16.25 -8.51 -26.33
N GLN A 12 16.39 -9.48 -25.42
CA GLN A 12 15.42 -9.64 -24.34
C GLN A 12 15.56 -8.44 -23.39
N PRO A 13 14.45 -7.76 -23.05
CA PRO A 13 14.49 -6.68 -22.08
C PRO A 13 15.04 -7.21 -20.74
N LEU A 14 15.90 -6.42 -20.11
CA LEU A 14 16.54 -6.78 -18.85
C LEU A 14 15.78 -6.14 -17.70
N ALA A 15 15.49 -6.93 -16.67
CA ALA A 15 14.87 -6.39 -15.45
C ALA A 15 15.83 -5.45 -14.69
N SER A 16 15.24 -4.53 -13.93
CA SER A 16 15.94 -3.70 -12.95
C SER A 16 16.66 -4.57 -11.92
N LYS A 17 17.89 -4.18 -11.58
CA LYS A 17 18.76 -4.93 -10.67
C LYS A 17 18.88 -4.23 -9.34
N HIS A 18 18.62 -4.99 -8.27
CA HIS A 18 18.80 -4.58 -6.88
C HIS A 18 20.06 -5.26 -6.32
N TYR A 19 21.07 -4.47 -6.00
CA TYR A 19 22.31 -4.95 -5.40
C TYR A 19 22.23 -4.77 -3.88
N PRO A 20 21.94 -5.82 -3.09
CA PRO A 20 21.85 -5.69 -1.64
C PRO A 20 23.21 -5.33 -1.05
N ALA A 21 23.19 -4.48 -0.03
CA ALA A 21 24.39 -4.16 0.73
C ALA A 21 24.81 -5.32 1.63
N THR A 22 26.11 -5.44 1.84
CA THR A 22 26.68 -6.06 3.04
C THR A 22 26.77 -4.97 4.11
N ILE A 23 26.32 -5.28 5.33
CA ILE A 23 26.47 -4.38 6.47
C ILE A 23 27.81 -4.70 7.13
N ASP A 24 28.78 -3.78 6.99
CA ASP A 24 30.13 -3.93 7.53
C ASP A 24 30.19 -3.61 9.02
N SER A 25 29.46 -2.56 9.44
CA SER A 25 29.29 -2.16 10.83
C SER A 25 27.95 -1.46 11.01
N ALA A 26 27.31 -1.67 12.15
CA ALA A 26 26.11 -0.96 12.57
C ALA A 26 26.16 -0.77 14.09
N PRO A 27 25.63 0.36 14.61
CA PRO A 27 25.42 0.54 16.03
C PRO A 27 24.64 -0.62 16.65
N GLU A 28 25.14 -1.15 17.76
CA GLU A 28 24.39 -2.13 18.56
C GLU A 28 23.34 -1.40 19.40
N VAL A 29 22.13 -1.32 18.85
CA VAL A 29 20.96 -0.77 19.53
C VAL A 29 19.89 -1.83 19.58
N SER A 30 19.46 -2.18 20.80
CA SER A 30 18.36 -3.12 20.95
C SER A 30 17.06 -2.47 20.52
N VAL A 31 16.29 -3.18 19.69
CA VAL A 31 14.88 -2.85 19.43
C VAL A 31 14.16 -2.70 20.78
N PRO A 32 13.35 -1.64 20.99
CA PRO A 32 12.59 -1.46 22.22
C PRO A 32 11.78 -2.72 22.55
N SER A 33 11.74 -3.13 23.82
CA SER A 33 11.03 -4.36 24.24
C SER A 33 9.52 -4.37 23.95
N SER A 34 8.94 -3.19 23.72
CA SER A 34 7.55 -3.02 23.30
C SER A 34 7.33 -3.21 21.79
N GLN A 35 8.40 -3.36 21.01
CA GLN A 35 8.39 -3.50 19.56
C GLN A 35 9.00 -4.83 19.13
N ARG A 36 8.62 -5.28 17.94
CA ARG A 36 9.12 -6.50 17.30
C ARG A 36 9.30 -6.25 15.81
N ALA A 37 10.43 -6.73 15.28
CA ALA A 37 10.64 -6.79 13.84
C ALA A 37 9.85 -7.99 13.27
N PRO A 38 9.22 -7.81 12.09
CA PRO A 38 8.27 -8.78 11.56
C PRO A 38 8.98 -10.05 11.08
N PHE A 39 8.26 -11.18 11.15
CA PHE A 39 8.66 -12.46 10.55
C PHE A 39 9.99 -13.04 11.04
N GLY A 40 10.49 -12.58 12.19
CA GLY A 40 11.83 -12.96 12.68
C GLY A 40 12.97 -12.33 11.88
N TRP A 41 12.67 -11.34 11.03
CA TRP A 41 13.69 -10.57 10.33
C TRP A 41 14.48 -9.70 11.31
N THR A 42 15.76 -9.52 11.01
CA THR A 42 16.69 -8.70 11.79
C THR A 42 16.77 -7.29 11.24
N THR A 43 17.11 -6.33 12.10
CA THR A 43 17.27 -4.92 11.74
C THR A 43 18.73 -4.47 11.85
N ALA A 44 18.99 -3.29 11.32
CA ALA A 44 20.20 -2.51 11.58
C ALA A 44 19.82 -1.06 11.82
N THR A 45 20.48 -0.43 12.78
CA THR A 45 20.20 0.94 13.18
C THR A 45 21.01 1.93 12.35
N ILE A 46 20.34 2.97 11.85
CA ILE A 46 20.98 4.22 11.42
C ILE A 46 20.88 5.16 12.61
N ALA A 47 21.99 5.41 13.29
CA ALA A 47 21.99 6.13 14.56
C ALA A 47 22.22 7.65 14.39
N SER A 48 21.78 8.37 15.41
CA SER A 48 22.10 9.78 15.67
C SER A 48 23.59 10.02 15.92
N PRO A 49 24.10 11.27 15.78
CA PRO A 49 25.53 11.57 15.63
C PRO A 49 26.43 11.18 16.82
N SER A 50 25.85 10.78 17.95
CA SER A 50 26.59 10.32 19.14
C SER A 50 27.11 8.88 19.02
N ARG A 51 26.74 8.15 17.97
CA ARG A 51 27.12 6.76 17.71
C ARG A 51 27.82 6.62 16.36
N GLU A 52 28.43 5.46 16.15
CA GLU A 52 29.01 5.13 14.84
C GLU A 52 27.94 5.13 13.74
N PRO A 53 28.30 5.45 12.49
CA PRO A 53 27.38 5.35 11.36
C PRO A 53 27.11 3.88 10.99
N LEU A 54 26.00 3.63 10.31
CA LEU A 54 25.78 2.37 9.59
C LEU A 54 26.69 2.35 8.35
N LEU A 55 27.56 1.36 8.21
CA LEU A 55 28.49 1.22 7.09
C LEU A 55 28.05 0.08 6.18
N LEU A 56 27.90 0.40 4.89
CA LEU A 56 27.42 -0.50 3.84
C LEU A 56 28.47 -0.68 2.76
N SER A 57 28.69 -1.91 2.31
CA SER A 57 29.53 -2.22 1.14
C SER A 57 28.80 -3.07 0.11
N TRP A 58 29.32 -3.09 -1.11
CA TRP A 58 28.78 -3.90 -2.20
C TRP A 58 29.89 -4.67 -2.93
N PRO A 59 30.45 -5.73 -2.31
CA PRO A 59 31.55 -6.50 -2.89
C PRO A 59 31.16 -7.16 -4.24
N SER A 60 29.88 -7.42 -4.45
CA SER A 60 29.33 -8.01 -5.67
C SER A 60 28.83 -6.99 -6.70
N PHE A 61 28.94 -5.68 -6.43
CA PHE A 61 28.55 -4.67 -7.41
C PHE A 61 29.55 -4.69 -8.58
N PRO A 62 29.11 -4.91 -9.84
CA PRO A 62 30.00 -5.16 -10.96
C PRO A 62 30.53 -3.87 -11.60
N GLU A 63 31.80 -3.89 -12.01
CA GLU A 63 32.47 -2.76 -12.69
C GLU A 63 31.69 -2.29 -13.92
N GLY A 64 31.70 -0.99 -14.19
CA GLY A 64 30.97 -0.38 -15.32
C GLY A 64 29.45 -0.29 -15.14
N LYS A 65 28.87 -0.82 -14.05
CA LYS A 65 27.48 -0.50 -13.67
C LYS A 65 27.43 0.76 -12.83
N VAL A 66 26.38 1.54 -13.07
CA VAL A 66 26.11 2.82 -12.44
C VAL A 66 24.80 2.71 -11.65
N PRO A 67 24.83 2.85 -10.32
CA PRO A 67 23.61 2.86 -9.54
C PRO A 67 22.94 4.22 -9.69
N THR A 68 21.61 4.23 -9.77
CA THR A 68 20.83 5.47 -9.84
C THR A 68 20.31 5.90 -8.48
N HIS A 69 20.08 4.93 -7.58
CA HIS A 69 19.53 5.20 -6.26
C HIS A 69 20.16 4.27 -5.22
N LEU A 70 20.32 4.80 -4.01
CA LEU A 70 20.37 4.02 -2.78
C LEU A 70 18.95 3.95 -2.22
N ARG A 71 18.50 2.75 -1.84
CA ARG A 71 17.20 2.54 -1.21
C ARG A 71 17.33 1.83 0.13
N ILE A 72 16.48 2.23 1.06
CA ILE A 72 16.30 1.59 2.36
C ILE A 72 14.81 1.38 2.62
N ALA A 73 14.46 0.31 3.33
CA ALA A 73 13.10 0.10 3.81
C ALA A 73 13.08 0.13 5.34
N VAL A 74 12.06 0.80 5.88
CA VAL A 74 11.89 1.01 7.31
C VAL A 74 11.42 -0.29 7.98
N ALA A 75 12.11 -0.74 9.02
CA ALA A 75 11.82 -2.00 9.68
C ALA A 75 10.82 -1.88 10.84
N LEU A 76 10.75 -0.72 11.48
CA LEU A 76 9.84 -0.43 12.59
C LEU A 76 9.06 0.86 12.35
N ASP A 77 7.86 0.94 12.89
CA ASP A 77 7.02 2.12 12.80
C ASP A 77 7.61 3.31 13.57
N GLU A 78 7.66 4.49 12.94
CA GLU A 78 8.27 5.68 13.51
C GLU A 78 7.26 6.84 13.65
N ARG A 79 7.53 7.74 14.61
CA ARG A 79 6.62 8.80 15.05
C ARG A 79 7.20 10.21 15.08
N ASP A 80 8.35 10.41 14.45
CA ASP A 80 9.03 11.69 14.32
C ASP A 80 9.58 11.90 12.90
N GLU A 81 10.20 13.05 12.69
CA GLU A 81 10.85 13.44 11.44
C GLU A 81 12.36 13.32 11.55
N LYS A 82 12.97 12.74 10.53
CA LYS A 82 14.40 12.46 10.47
C LYS A 82 15.03 12.99 9.19
N ILE A 83 16.31 13.34 9.27
CA ILE A 83 17.17 13.57 8.11
C ILE A 83 18.32 12.57 8.16
N ILE A 84 18.39 11.70 7.16
CA ILE A 84 19.46 10.72 7.00
C ILE A 84 20.46 11.27 5.99
N GLU A 85 21.73 11.33 6.36
CA GLU A 85 22.83 11.69 5.45
C GLU A 85 23.56 10.43 4.98
N ALA A 86 23.77 10.35 3.67
CA ALA A 86 24.62 9.35 3.05
C ALA A 86 25.97 9.97 2.66
N PHE A 87 27.06 9.30 3.00
CA PHE A 87 28.41 9.79 2.75
C PHE A 87 29.39 8.65 2.44
N LEU A 88 30.53 8.98 1.83
CA LEU A 88 31.60 8.04 1.56
C LEU A 88 32.50 7.85 2.79
N PRO A 89 32.67 6.62 3.34
CA PRO A 89 33.33 6.41 4.62
C PRO A 89 34.81 6.83 4.70
N LYS A 90 35.60 6.75 3.62
CA LYS A 90 37.03 7.08 3.62
C LYS A 90 37.25 8.55 3.31
N SER A 91 36.66 9.07 2.22
CA SER A 91 36.80 10.46 1.79
C SER A 91 35.95 11.45 2.59
N LYS A 92 34.96 10.96 3.34
CA LYS A 92 33.97 11.75 4.12
C LYS A 92 33.09 12.67 3.27
N ARG A 93 33.11 12.51 1.95
CA ARG A 93 32.28 13.29 1.03
C ARG A 93 30.81 12.89 1.17
N VAL A 94 29.93 13.87 1.32
CA VAL A 94 28.48 13.67 1.39
C VAL A 94 27.94 13.40 -0.02
N LEU A 95 27.16 12.33 -0.15
CA LEU A 95 26.46 11.96 -1.38
C LEU A 95 25.07 12.61 -1.46
N GLY A 96 24.42 12.79 -0.31
CA GLY A 96 23.14 13.49 -0.22
C GLY A 96 22.38 13.18 1.06
N THR A 97 21.12 13.64 1.14
CA THR A 97 20.25 13.45 2.31
C THR A 97 18.86 12.95 1.93
N MET A 98 18.26 12.16 2.81
CA MET A 98 16.86 11.71 2.75
C MET A 98 16.08 12.33 3.89
N SER A 99 14.99 13.03 3.59
CA SER A 99 13.99 13.41 4.60
C SER A 99 13.02 12.27 4.78
N ILE A 100 12.90 11.76 6.02
CA ILE A 100 12.04 10.64 6.36
C ILE A 100 11.09 11.11 7.46
N ARG A 101 9.80 11.23 7.14
CA ARG A 101 8.80 11.82 8.05
C ARG A 101 7.72 10.82 8.42
N PHE A 102 7.64 10.43 9.68
CA PHE A 102 6.63 9.51 10.21
C PHE A 102 6.43 8.21 9.40
N PRO A 103 7.51 7.53 8.97
CA PRO A 103 7.38 6.36 8.11
C PRO A 103 6.62 5.22 8.78
N ALA A 104 5.93 4.43 7.97
CA ALA A 104 5.39 3.15 8.38
C ALA A 104 6.42 2.04 8.13
N GLN A 105 6.27 0.93 8.84
CA GLN A 105 7.03 -0.29 8.56
C GLN A 105 6.84 -0.72 7.09
N PHE A 106 7.91 -1.24 6.47
CA PHE A 106 8.05 -1.60 5.04
C PHE A 106 8.10 -0.44 4.05
N GLN A 107 7.90 0.82 4.46
CA GLN A 107 7.95 1.96 3.55
C GLN A 107 9.36 2.14 2.98
N LEU A 108 9.44 2.41 1.67
CA LEU A 108 10.68 2.61 0.95
C LEU A 108 11.06 4.10 0.88
N HIS A 109 12.33 4.38 1.15
CA HIS A 109 12.94 5.69 0.93
C HIS A 109 14.13 5.54 0.00
N GLN A 110 14.35 6.56 -0.83
CA GLN A 110 15.40 6.55 -1.83
C GLN A 110 16.19 7.86 -1.85
N LEU A 111 17.49 7.73 -2.10
CA LEU A 111 18.39 8.82 -2.41
C LEU A 111 18.87 8.64 -3.85
N ALA A 112 18.67 9.64 -4.70
CA ALA A 112 19.27 9.66 -6.03
C ALA A 112 20.80 9.79 -5.89
N LEU A 113 21.54 9.03 -6.69
CA LEU A 113 23.00 8.99 -6.69
C LEU A 113 23.53 9.60 -7.99
N ASP A 114 24.63 10.36 -7.89
CA ASP A 114 25.32 10.85 -9.08
C ASP A 114 26.02 9.67 -9.79
N PRO A 115 25.85 9.50 -11.11
CA PRO A 115 26.61 8.53 -11.88
C PRO A 115 28.12 8.55 -11.65
N MET A 116 28.70 9.73 -11.36
CA MET A 116 30.11 9.91 -11.08
C MET A 116 30.56 9.24 -9.77
N ASP A 117 29.64 9.00 -8.83
CA ASP A 117 29.94 8.39 -7.54
C ASP A 117 30.09 6.86 -7.61
N ALA A 118 29.77 6.24 -8.76
CA ALA A 118 29.72 4.78 -8.89
C ALA A 118 31.05 4.08 -8.56
N ALA A 119 32.19 4.70 -8.91
CA ALA A 119 33.52 4.14 -8.61
C ALA A 119 33.86 4.27 -7.12
N ASP A 120 33.56 5.43 -6.53
CA ASP A 120 33.80 5.70 -5.11
C ASP A 120 32.91 4.83 -4.22
N ILE A 121 31.63 4.68 -4.54
CA ILE A 121 30.69 3.79 -3.83
C ILE A 121 31.19 2.34 -3.86
N ARG A 122 31.75 1.89 -4.98
CA ARG A 122 32.33 0.54 -5.10
C ARG A 122 33.58 0.37 -4.23
N SER A 123 34.40 1.41 -4.13
CA SER A 123 35.69 1.39 -3.41
C SER A 123 35.56 1.62 -1.90
N GLU A 124 34.62 2.46 -1.50
CA GLU A 124 34.46 2.95 -0.13
C GLU A 124 33.21 2.41 0.56
N GLY A 125 32.19 2.00 -0.19
CA GLY A 125 30.86 1.78 0.35
C GLY A 125 30.11 3.09 0.61
N ILE A 126 29.03 3.02 1.39
CA ILE A 126 28.23 4.17 1.83
C ILE A 126 28.03 4.07 3.34
N GLY A 127 28.32 5.17 4.05
CA GLY A 127 27.93 5.38 5.43
C GLY A 127 26.60 6.10 5.52
N LEU A 128 25.74 5.70 6.46
CA LEU A 128 24.48 6.36 6.79
C LEU A 128 24.48 6.82 8.24
N ARG A 129 24.02 8.06 8.47
CA ARG A 129 23.82 8.62 9.82
C ARG A 129 22.59 9.50 9.89
N VAL A 130 21.93 9.54 11.04
CA VAL A 130 20.87 10.51 11.32
C VAL A 130 21.53 11.83 11.70
N THR A 131 21.17 12.92 11.03
CA THR A 131 21.65 14.28 11.34
C THR A 131 20.60 15.12 12.09
N LYS A 132 19.34 14.71 12.02
CA LYS A 132 18.20 15.27 12.77
C LYS A 132 17.19 14.17 13.04
N GLY A 133 16.59 14.16 14.23
CA GLY A 133 15.59 13.17 14.65
C GLY A 133 16.19 12.02 15.46
N SER A 134 15.38 11.01 15.79
CA SER A 134 15.84 9.80 16.48
C SER A 134 16.54 8.81 15.56
N ASP A 135 17.12 7.75 16.14
CA ASP A 135 17.64 6.59 15.41
C ASP A 135 16.53 5.96 14.53
N LEU A 136 16.92 5.31 13.43
CA LEU A 136 16.00 4.65 12.48
C LEU A 136 16.40 3.19 12.26
N GLU A 137 15.44 2.27 12.40
CA GLU A 137 15.64 0.85 12.10
C GLU A 137 15.32 0.52 10.63
N VAL A 138 16.26 -0.16 9.96
CA VAL A 138 16.09 -0.67 8.59
C VAL A 138 16.27 -2.19 8.54
N PHE A 139 15.68 -2.86 7.54
CA PHE A 139 15.80 -4.32 7.45
C PHE A 139 17.22 -4.75 7.09
N ARG A 140 17.75 -5.76 7.79
CA ARG A 140 19.09 -6.31 7.55
C ARG A 140 19.05 -7.64 6.82
N ALA A 141 18.47 -8.66 7.45
CA ALA A 141 18.49 -10.02 6.97
C ALA A 141 17.33 -10.83 7.58
N GLY A 142 16.92 -11.88 6.89
CA GLY A 142 15.90 -12.81 7.36
C GLY A 142 15.50 -13.77 6.25
N ASP A 143 14.98 -14.93 6.62
CA ASP A 143 14.45 -15.88 5.65
C ASP A 143 13.31 -15.23 4.87
N SER A 144 13.30 -15.41 3.55
CA SER A 144 12.34 -14.80 2.61
C SER A 144 12.33 -13.27 2.51
N LEU A 145 13.20 -12.54 3.22
CA LEU A 145 13.31 -11.08 3.12
C LEU A 145 13.67 -10.66 1.67
N PRO A 146 12.79 -9.92 0.97
CA PRO A 146 13.06 -9.46 -0.39
C PRO A 146 14.30 -8.58 -0.47
N VAL A 147 15.06 -8.74 -1.54
CA VAL A 147 16.24 -7.90 -1.83
C VAL A 147 15.87 -6.42 -1.85
N THR A 148 14.69 -6.09 -2.35
CA THR A 148 14.16 -4.72 -2.45
C THR A 148 13.86 -4.07 -1.11
N LEU A 149 13.72 -4.84 -0.03
CA LEU A 149 13.48 -4.30 1.31
C LEU A 149 14.76 -4.16 2.14
N ARG A 150 15.87 -4.74 1.69
CA ARG A 150 17.19 -4.51 2.28
C ARG A 150 17.78 -3.18 1.77
N PRO A 151 18.72 -2.54 2.49
CA PRO A 151 19.57 -1.52 1.92
C PRO A 151 20.19 -2.01 0.62
N HIS A 152 19.96 -1.31 -0.49
CA HIS A 152 20.43 -1.75 -1.80
C HIS A 152 20.69 -0.59 -2.77
N LEU A 153 21.55 -0.84 -3.74
CA LEU A 153 21.70 0.02 -4.91
C LEU A 153 20.75 -0.45 -6.03
N LEU A 154 20.07 0.48 -6.67
CA LEU A 154 19.21 0.23 -7.81
C LEU A 154 19.92 0.61 -9.12
N THR A 155 20.01 -0.32 -10.05
CA THR A 155 20.35 -0.06 -11.46
C THR A 155 19.13 -0.38 -12.33
N PRO A 156 18.53 0.62 -13.01
CA PRO A 156 17.39 0.40 -13.89
C PRO A 156 17.69 -0.58 -15.01
N GLY A 157 16.67 -1.37 -15.36
CA GLY A 157 16.67 -2.26 -16.50
C GLY A 157 16.18 -1.57 -17.79
N THR A 158 15.88 -2.39 -18.80
CA THR A 158 15.22 -2.00 -20.05
C THR A 158 13.82 -2.59 -20.22
N SER A 159 13.34 -3.37 -19.23
CA SER A 159 11.97 -3.85 -19.15
C SER A 159 10.97 -2.71 -19.10
N ARG A 160 9.75 -2.98 -19.58
CA ARG A 160 8.65 -2.03 -19.42
C ARG A 160 8.35 -1.89 -17.93
N VAL A 161 8.09 -0.66 -17.50
CA VAL A 161 7.80 -0.38 -16.09
C VAL A 161 6.55 -1.12 -15.58
N GLN A 162 5.59 -1.42 -16.44
CA GLN A 162 4.42 -2.22 -16.08
C GLN A 162 4.78 -3.69 -15.81
N ASP A 163 5.75 -4.25 -16.54
CA ASP A 163 6.21 -5.62 -16.33
C ASP A 163 6.97 -5.70 -14.99
N GLU A 164 7.76 -4.67 -14.67
CA GLU A 164 8.39 -4.53 -13.35
C GLU A 164 7.36 -4.40 -12.23
N TYR A 165 6.31 -3.59 -12.42
CA TYR A 165 5.21 -3.44 -11.46
C TYR A 165 4.54 -4.78 -11.17
N LEU A 166 4.20 -5.54 -12.21
CA LEU A 166 3.60 -6.87 -12.06
C LEU A 166 4.57 -7.86 -11.39
N ALA A 167 5.86 -7.79 -11.70
CA ALA A 167 6.88 -8.60 -11.03
C ALA A 167 7.01 -8.25 -9.54
N ARG A 168 6.91 -6.97 -9.16
CA ARG A 168 6.90 -6.56 -7.75
C ARG A 168 5.64 -7.06 -7.05
N MET A 169 4.46 -6.88 -7.66
CA MET A 169 3.19 -7.38 -7.13
C MET A 169 3.25 -8.89 -6.92
N ASN A 170 3.77 -9.66 -7.86
CA ASN A 170 3.91 -11.12 -7.76
C ASN A 170 5.11 -11.55 -6.86
N SER A 171 5.34 -10.85 -5.74
CA SER A 171 6.41 -11.15 -4.79
C SER A 171 6.18 -10.49 -3.44
N LEU A 172 6.90 -10.96 -2.40
CA LEU A 172 6.95 -10.32 -1.09
C LEU A 172 7.53 -8.90 -1.09
N ALA A 173 8.03 -8.37 -2.23
CA ALA A 173 8.54 -7.00 -2.32
C ALA A 173 7.49 -5.93 -1.97
N VAL A 174 6.22 -6.27 -2.07
CA VAL A 174 5.08 -5.40 -1.73
C VAL A 174 4.40 -5.75 -0.42
N ILE A 175 4.96 -6.66 0.39
CA ILE A 175 4.40 -6.96 1.72
C ILE A 175 4.36 -5.70 2.60
N GLN A 176 3.32 -5.59 3.41
CA GLN A 176 3.05 -4.49 4.33
C GLN A 176 2.68 -5.02 5.71
N SER A 177 2.56 -4.14 6.70
CA SER A 177 2.07 -4.56 8.02
C SER A 177 0.62 -5.02 7.92
N PHE A 178 0.30 -6.10 8.64
CA PHE A 178 -1.04 -6.66 8.68
C PHE A 178 -2.06 -5.61 9.15
N GLY A 179 -3.13 -5.48 8.38
CA GLY A 179 -4.16 -4.45 8.55
C GLY A 179 -4.48 -3.80 7.20
N TRP A 180 -4.93 -2.56 7.21
CA TRP A 180 -5.40 -1.86 6.01
C TRP A 180 -4.34 -1.80 4.90
N MET A 181 -3.04 -1.68 5.25
CA MET A 181 -1.97 -1.62 4.26
C MET A 181 -1.84 -2.94 3.50
N GLU A 182 -1.68 -4.06 4.22
CA GLU A 182 -1.56 -5.39 3.61
C GLU A 182 -2.86 -5.81 2.93
N GLY A 183 -4.01 -5.45 3.51
CA GLY A 183 -5.31 -5.74 2.90
C GLY A 183 -5.49 -5.09 1.52
N CYS A 184 -4.94 -3.89 1.29
CA CYS A 184 -4.93 -3.27 -0.05
C CYS A 184 -4.14 -4.11 -1.07
N VAL A 185 -2.98 -4.64 -0.65
CA VAL A 185 -2.10 -5.47 -1.47
C VAL A 185 -2.74 -6.81 -1.77
N LEU A 186 -3.28 -7.48 -0.75
CA LEU A 186 -3.98 -8.75 -0.89
C LEU A 186 -5.20 -8.65 -1.82
N ASP A 187 -6.02 -7.62 -1.69
CA ASP A 187 -7.12 -7.38 -2.62
C ASP A 187 -6.63 -7.15 -4.05
N GLY A 188 -5.55 -6.40 -4.23
CA GLY A 188 -4.95 -6.17 -5.55
C GLY A 188 -4.42 -7.46 -6.19
N LEU A 189 -3.74 -8.29 -5.40
CA LEU A 189 -3.26 -9.61 -5.83
C LEU A 189 -4.40 -10.53 -6.25
N LEU A 190 -5.44 -10.63 -5.41
CA LEU A 190 -6.58 -11.50 -5.66
C LEU A 190 -7.39 -11.02 -6.87
N ASP A 191 -7.64 -9.72 -7.00
CA ASP A 191 -8.40 -9.17 -8.13
C ASP A 191 -7.62 -9.32 -9.46
N LEU A 192 -6.30 -9.10 -9.47
CA LEU A 192 -5.48 -9.42 -10.65
C LEU A 192 -5.51 -10.92 -10.97
N SER A 193 -5.53 -11.80 -9.95
CA SER A 193 -5.55 -13.24 -10.17
C SER A 193 -6.82 -13.77 -10.84
N GLU A 194 -7.91 -12.99 -10.84
CA GLU A 194 -9.12 -13.33 -11.59
C GLU A 194 -8.93 -13.13 -13.11
N MET A 195 -7.87 -12.42 -13.52
CA MET A 195 -7.50 -12.26 -14.92
C MET A 195 -6.65 -13.45 -15.41
N PRO A 196 -6.98 -14.08 -16.55
CA PRO A 196 -6.24 -15.26 -17.05
C PRO A 196 -4.71 -15.08 -17.17
N PRO A 197 -4.17 -13.94 -17.65
CA PRO A 197 -2.72 -13.73 -17.72
C PRO A 197 -2.01 -13.68 -16.36
N TYR A 198 -2.74 -13.45 -15.28
CA TYR A 198 -2.21 -13.13 -13.95
C TYR A 198 -2.71 -14.09 -12.85
N HIS A 199 -3.31 -15.22 -13.23
CA HIS A 199 -3.85 -16.21 -12.28
C HIS A 199 -2.83 -16.69 -11.23
N ASN A 200 -1.54 -16.67 -11.57
CA ASN A 200 -0.45 -17.04 -10.68
C ASN A 200 -0.31 -16.09 -9.46
N LEU A 201 -0.82 -14.86 -9.52
CA LEU A 201 -0.77 -13.91 -8.41
C LEU A 201 -1.58 -14.37 -7.19
N ARG A 202 -2.50 -15.34 -7.36
CA ARG A 202 -3.18 -16.00 -6.24
C ARG A 202 -2.18 -16.65 -5.29
N ALA A 203 -1.15 -17.31 -5.83
CA ALA A 203 -0.09 -17.93 -5.02
C ALA A 203 0.72 -16.88 -4.25
N SER A 204 0.89 -15.68 -4.80
CA SER A 204 1.49 -14.56 -4.05
C SER A 204 0.60 -14.08 -2.92
N ALA A 205 -0.73 -14.00 -3.11
CA ALA A 205 -1.64 -13.67 -2.01
C ALA A 205 -1.56 -14.72 -0.88
N ASP A 206 -1.51 -16.01 -1.23
CA ASP A 206 -1.35 -17.10 -0.27
C ASP A 206 0.01 -17.02 0.45
N GLN A 207 1.09 -16.70 -0.28
CA GLN A 207 2.42 -16.48 0.30
C GLN A 207 2.41 -15.32 1.31
N HIS A 208 1.77 -14.21 0.98
CA HIS A 208 1.65 -13.05 1.86
C HIS A 208 0.89 -13.40 3.14
N LEU A 209 -0.28 -14.04 3.03
CA LEU A 209 -1.04 -14.52 4.20
C LEU A 209 -0.23 -15.49 5.06
N GLY A 210 0.53 -16.38 4.42
CA GLY A 210 1.41 -17.35 5.09
C GLY A 210 2.52 -16.71 5.93
N MET A 211 2.92 -15.46 5.65
CA MET A 211 3.88 -14.73 6.50
C MET A 211 3.29 -14.38 7.87
N PHE A 212 1.97 -14.18 7.96
CA PHE A 212 1.26 -13.80 9.19
C PHE A 212 0.57 -14.98 9.89
N ILE A 213 0.46 -16.13 9.22
CA ILE A 213 -0.22 -17.31 9.75
C ILE A 213 0.80 -18.41 10.00
N GLN A 214 1.11 -18.67 11.26
CA GLN A 214 2.08 -19.68 11.68
C GLN A 214 1.40 -20.67 12.61
N ASN A 215 1.45 -21.97 12.29
CA ASN A 215 0.80 -23.03 13.07
C ASN A 215 -0.66 -22.70 13.42
N GLU A 216 -1.44 -22.33 12.40
CA GLU A 216 -2.86 -21.94 12.53
C GLU A 216 -3.11 -20.73 13.44
N SER A 217 -2.08 -19.97 13.78
CA SER A 217 -2.16 -18.79 14.63
C SER A 217 -1.80 -17.52 13.85
N LEU A 218 -2.54 -16.44 14.11
CA LEU A 218 -2.23 -15.12 13.58
C LEU A 218 -1.10 -14.47 14.37
N ILE A 219 0.05 -14.23 13.74
CA ILE A 219 1.26 -13.65 14.33
C ILE A 219 1.69 -12.43 13.51
N TYR A 220 1.64 -11.24 14.11
CA TYR A 220 1.98 -10.01 13.42
C TYR A 220 2.24 -8.84 14.37
N ASP A 221 2.76 -7.74 13.81
CA ASP A 221 3.04 -6.51 14.54
C ASP A 221 2.05 -5.42 14.15
N GLY A 222 1.51 -4.74 15.17
CA GLY A 222 0.53 -3.68 15.02
C GLY A 222 1.12 -2.38 14.45
N PRO A 223 0.30 -1.31 14.36
CA PRO A 223 0.69 -0.06 13.72
C PRO A 223 1.78 0.73 14.46
N ARG A 224 2.27 0.26 15.61
CA ARG A 224 3.43 0.81 16.32
C ARG A 224 4.57 -0.20 16.45
N SER A 225 4.55 -1.22 15.58
CA SER A 225 5.43 -2.39 15.62
C SER A 225 5.35 -3.20 16.91
N ASN A 226 4.26 -3.08 17.68
CA ASN A 226 4.05 -3.86 18.89
C ASN A 226 3.33 -5.18 18.58
N PRO A 227 3.69 -6.31 19.22
CA PRO A 227 3.05 -7.60 18.95
C PRO A 227 1.52 -7.60 19.11
N MET A 228 0.82 -8.21 18.15
CA MET A 228 -0.64 -8.33 18.09
C MET A 228 -1.14 -9.76 17.89
N ASP A 229 -0.35 -10.73 18.35
CA ASP A 229 -0.61 -12.15 18.15
C ASP A 229 -2.02 -12.54 18.65
N GLY A 230 -2.76 -13.27 17.80
CA GLY A 230 -4.09 -13.79 18.10
C GLY A 230 -5.22 -12.76 18.22
N ARG A 231 -5.02 -11.49 17.84
CA ARG A 231 -6.04 -10.44 18.00
C ARG A 231 -6.01 -9.39 16.90
N VAL A 232 -7.08 -8.59 16.79
CA VAL A 232 -7.14 -7.41 15.92
C VAL A 232 -6.84 -6.15 16.75
N TYR A 233 -5.91 -5.29 16.29
CA TYR A 233 -5.50 -4.09 17.06
C TYR A 233 -6.54 -2.95 17.08
N GLY A 234 -7.44 -2.91 16.11
CA GLY A 234 -8.39 -1.82 15.87
C GLY A 234 -9.12 -2.03 14.54
N ILE A 235 -10.06 -1.17 14.20
CA ILE A 235 -10.90 -1.35 13.00
C ILE A 235 -10.10 -1.37 11.70
N GLU A 236 -8.93 -0.73 11.67
CA GLU A 236 -8.03 -0.75 10.52
C GLU A 236 -7.28 -2.09 10.38
N GLY A 237 -7.32 -2.96 11.40
CA GLY A 237 -6.66 -4.26 11.41
C GLY A 237 -7.45 -5.38 10.74
N SER A 238 -8.74 -5.19 10.43
CA SER A 238 -9.61 -6.26 9.95
C SER A 238 -9.61 -6.49 8.42
N LEU A 239 -8.98 -5.61 7.63
CA LEU A 239 -9.04 -5.74 6.16
C LEU A 239 -8.47 -7.05 5.61
N PRO A 240 -7.32 -7.60 6.08
CA PRO A 240 -6.78 -8.84 5.53
C PRO A 240 -7.71 -10.06 5.69
N PHE A 241 -8.70 -10.00 6.59
CA PHE A 241 -9.69 -11.07 6.74
C PHE A 241 -10.62 -11.19 5.52
N ALA A 242 -10.78 -10.15 4.69
CA ALA A 242 -11.45 -10.29 3.38
C ALA A 242 -10.69 -11.26 2.48
N ALA A 243 -9.37 -11.09 2.37
CA ALA A 243 -8.53 -11.99 1.59
C ALA A 243 -8.54 -13.40 2.18
N LEU A 244 -8.41 -13.54 3.50
CA LEU A 244 -8.49 -14.84 4.17
C LEU A 244 -9.84 -15.54 3.92
N ALA A 245 -10.96 -14.81 3.93
CA ALA A 245 -12.27 -15.36 3.61
C ALA A 245 -12.38 -15.83 2.15
N ARG A 246 -11.76 -15.11 1.20
CA ARG A 246 -11.71 -15.48 -0.22
C ARG A 246 -10.80 -16.67 -0.48
N THR A 247 -9.73 -16.86 0.31
CA THR A 247 -8.73 -17.90 0.07
C THR A 247 -8.92 -19.16 0.92
N GLN A 248 -9.40 -18.99 2.15
CA GLN A 248 -9.57 -20.03 3.16
C GLN A 248 -10.91 -19.82 3.90
N PRO A 249 -12.06 -19.99 3.22
CA PRO A 249 -13.39 -19.64 3.76
C PRO A 249 -13.76 -20.41 5.04
N ASP A 250 -13.16 -21.58 5.25
CA ASP A 250 -13.40 -22.44 6.42
C ASP A 250 -12.44 -22.14 7.59
N SER A 251 -11.44 -21.26 7.40
CA SER A 251 -10.40 -21.02 8.42
C SER A 251 -11.00 -20.59 9.77
N PRO A 252 -10.60 -21.18 10.91
CA PRO A 252 -11.06 -20.77 12.23
C PRO A 252 -10.59 -19.36 12.60
N LEU A 253 -9.53 -18.86 11.96
CA LEU A 253 -9.00 -17.51 12.20
C LEU A 253 -10.02 -16.41 11.86
N LEU A 254 -11.01 -16.67 11.00
CA LEU A 254 -12.08 -15.71 10.71
C LEU A 254 -12.89 -15.33 11.97
N GLU A 255 -12.95 -16.20 12.98
CA GLU A 255 -13.63 -15.90 14.24
C GLU A 255 -12.96 -14.75 15.01
N ILE A 256 -11.64 -14.57 14.87
CA ILE A 256 -10.91 -13.46 15.50
C ILE A 256 -11.50 -12.11 15.06
N ALA A 257 -11.81 -11.96 13.77
CA ALA A 257 -12.43 -10.75 13.23
C ALA A 257 -13.90 -10.60 13.66
N ILE A 258 -14.67 -11.70 13.64
CA ILE A 258 -16.08 -11.71 14.05
C ILE A 258 -16.23 -11.29 15.51
N GLU A 259 -15.43 -11.87 16.41
CA GLU A 259 -15.40 -11.52 17.83
C GLU A 259 -14.98 -10.08 18.04
N PHE A 260 -13.95 -9.62 17.33
CA PHE A 260 -13.51 -8.22 17.37
C PHE A 260 -14.66 -7.27 16.98
N TRP A 261 -15.32 -7.49 15.84
CA TRP A 261 -16.43 -6.63 15.40
C TRP A 261 -17.60 -6.64 16.38
N ARG A 262 -17.96 -7.79 16.94
CA ARG A 262 -18.98 -7.89 17.99
C ARG A 262 -18.61 -7.06 19.21
N SER A 263 -17.35 -7.13 19.66
CA SER A 263 -16.88 -6.36 20.82
C SER A 263 -16.82 -4.84 20.60
N ARG A 264 -16.76 -4.40 19.34
CA ARG A 264 -16.69 -2.99 18.94
C ARG A 264 -18.02 -2.40 18.47
N ARG A 265 -19.07 -3.22 18.34
CA ARG A 265 -20.39 -2.76 17.92
C ARG A 265 -21.02 -1.96 19.06
N ARG A 266 -21.44 -0.73 18.75
CA ARG A 266 -22.10 0.21 19.66
C ARG A 266 -23.62 0.07 19.55
N ASP A 267 -24.35 0.63 20.51
CA ASP A 267 -25.82 0.57 20.56
C ASP A 267 -26.50 1.17 19.31
N ASN A 268 -25.85 2.13 18.66
CA ASN A 268 -26.31 2.74 17.41
C ASN A 268 -25.95 1.92 16.15
N GLY A 269 -25.49 0.68 16.31
CA GLY A 269 -25.10 -0.23 15.24
C GLY A 269 -23.68 -0.02 14.69
N GLU A 270 -23.04 1.11 15.00
CA GLU A 270 -21.71 1.46 14.51
C GLU A 270 -20.63 0.54 15.07
N ILE A 271 -19.68 0.14 14.22
CA ILE A 271 -18.43 -0.50 14.65
C ILE A 271 -17.29 0.50 14.43
N SER A 272 -16.71 0.98 15.55
CA SER A 272 -15.63 1.96 15.55
C SER A 272 -14.74 1.85 16.79
N ASP A 273 -13.57 2.50 16.75
CA ASP A 273 -12.68 2.69 17.90
C ASP A 273 -12.99 4.00 18.65
N GLY A 274 -14.27 4.40 18.69
CA GLY A 274 -14.77 5.62 19.35
C GLY A 274 -15.10 6.74 18.36
N THR A 275 -14.21 7.08 17.44
CA THR A 275 -14.51 8.03 16.34
C THR A 275 -14.96 7.26 15.11
N LEU A 276 -16.06 7.70 14.47
CA LEU A 276 -16.46 7.15 13.18
C LEU A 276 -15.47 7.59 12.11
N THR A 277 -14.94 6.64 11.34
CA THR A 277 -13.98 6.90 10.27
C THR A 277 -14.41 6.26 8.96
N SER A 278 -14.05 6.91 7.85
CA SER A 278 -14.24 6.41 6.48
C SER A 278 -13.54 5.08 6.20
N GLU A 279 -12.40 4.84 6.86
CA GLU A 279 -11.60 3.62 6.77
C GLU A 279 -12.46 2.38 7.04
N GLY A 280 -13.35 2.46 8.03
CA GLY A 280 -14.20 1.33 8.39
C GLY A 280 -15.20 0.90 7.31
N ALA A 281 -15.48 1.71 6.27
CA ALA A 281 -16.24 1.23 5.13
C ALA A 281 -15.48 0.09 4.41
N TYR A 282 -14.16 0.26 4.25
CA TYR A 282 -13.31 -0.71 3.59
C TYR A 282 -12.79 -1.77 4.56
N THR A 283 -12.29 -1.37 5.73
CA THR A 283 -11.63 -2.29 6.67
C THR A 283 -12.61 -3.10 7.50
N VAL A 284 -13.85 -2.63 7.70
CA VAL A 284 -14.90 -3.34 8.46
C VAL A 284 -16.03 -3.79 7.55
N GLY A 285 -16.71 -2.87 6.86
CA GLY A 285 -17.88 -3.20 6.03
C GLY A 285 -17.57 -4.24 4.97
N TYR A 286 -16.61 -3.96 4.09
CA TYR A 286 -16.20 -4.90 3.04
C TYR A 286 -15.61 -6.20 3.61
N ALA A 287 -14.70 -6.12 4.58
CA ALA A 287 -14.11 -7.30 5.19
C ALA A 287 -15.18 -8.22 5.82
N MET A 288 -16.16 -7.64 6.50
CA MET A 288 -17.28 -8.37 7.07
C MET A 288 -18.18 -8.97 6.00
N ALA A 289 -18.39 -8.30 4.87
CA ALA A 289 -19.18 -8.85 3.76
C ALA A 289 -18.53 -10.11 3.17
N GLU A 290 -17.22 -10.10 2.93
CA GLU A 290 -16.49 -11.28 2.44
C GLU A 290 -16.55 -12.44 3.46
N VAL A 291 -16.37 -12.14 4.75
CA VAL A 291 -16.53 -13.15 5.83
C VAL A 291 -17.97 -13.67 5.89
N ALA A 292 -18.96 -12.80 5.77
CA ALA A 292 -20.38 -13.16 5.77
C ALA A 292 -20.70 -14.10 4.61
N LYS A 293 -20.17 -13.82 3.41
CA LYS A 293 -20.31 -14.70 2.24
C LYS A 293 -19.63 -16.05 2.47
N ALA A 294 -18.39 -16.05 2.97
CA ALA A 294 -17.66 -17.28 3.27
C ALA A 294 -18.38 -18.17 4.31
N ARG A 295 -19.03 -17.57 5.31
CA ARG A 295 -19.78 -18.26 6.36
C ARG A 295 -21.26 -18.50 6.05
N GLY A 296 -21.77 -18.02 4.92
CA GLY A 296 -23.21 -18.03 4.63
C GLY A 296 -24.06 -17.27 5.67
N SER A 297 -23.51 -16.25 6.32
CA SER A 297 -24.16 -15.52 7.41
C SER A 297 -24.91 -14.29 6.89
N ASP A 298 -26.23 -14.42 6.74
CA ASP A 298 -27.12 -13.31 6.39
C ASP A 298 -27.11 -12.19 7.44
N GLU A 299 -26.95 -12.54 8.73
CA GLU A 299 -26.80 -11.56 9.81
C GLU A 299 -25.56 -10.69 9.65
N LEU A 300 -24.38 -11.30 9.47
CA LEU A 300 -23.14 -10.54 9.26
C LEU A 300 -23.21 -9.69 8.01
N MET A 301 -23.85 -10.18 6.94
CA MET A 301 -24.04 -9.41 5.70
C MET A 301 -24.91 -8.16 5.95
N ARG A 302 -25.99 -8.28 6.73
CA ARG A 302 -26.81 -7.10 7.11
C ARG A 302 -26.00 -6.08 7.90
N ILE A 303 -25.18 -6.53 8.84
CA ILE A 303 -24.31 -5.64 9.63
C ILE A 303 -23.28 -4.96 8.72
N ALA A 304 -22.68 -5.67 7.76
CA ALA A 304 -21.75 -5.11 6.77
C ALA A 304 -22.40 -3.99 5.94
N LEU A 305 -23.62 -4.20 5.46
CA LEU A 305 -24.40 -3.19 4.73
C LEU A 305 -24.79 -2.01 5.63
N GLU A 306 -25.16 -2.27 6.89
CA GLU A 306 -25.41 -1.24 7.90
C GLU A 306 -24.18 -0.35 8.13
N GLN A 307 -22.97 -0.94 8.22
CA GLN A 307 -21.72 -0.18 8.33
C GLN A 307 -21.49 0.77 7.16
N SER A 308 -21.90 0.36 5.95
CA SER A 308 -21.82 1.19 4.74
C SER A 308 -22.82 2.36 4.80
N ARG A 309 -24.07 2.09 5.22
CA ARG A 309 -25.12 3.12 5.36
C ARG A 309 -24.75 4.19 6.38
N ILE A 310 -24.33 3.76 7.57
CA ILE A 310 -23.97 4.67 8.68
C ILE A 310 -22.90 5.65 8.21
N ARG A 311 -21.84 5.16 7.56
CA ARG A 311 -20.74 6.02 7.09
C ARG A 311 -21.16 6.92 5.94
N GLN A 312 -21.87 6.39 4.94
CA GLN A 312 -22.30 7.17 3.79
C GLN A 312 -23.20 8.34 4.22
N GLN A 313 -24.15 8.10 5.12
CA GLN A 313 -25.08 9.13 5.61
C GLN A 313 -24.42 10.17 6.53
N LYS A 314 -23.46 9.77 7.36
CA LYS A 314 -22.84 10.68 8.35
C LYS A 314 -21.66 11.47 7.77
N LEU A 315 -20.92 10.89 6.84
CA LEU A 315 -19.64 11.42 6.35
C LEU A 315 -19.75 12.19 5.04
N PHE A 316 -20.83 12.04 4.28
CA PHE A 316 -21.08 12.80 3.05
C PHE A 316 -22.43 13.52 3.11
N ASP A 317 -22.42 14.85 2.93
CA ASP A 317 -23.64 15.68 2.99
C ASP A 317 -24.18 16.09 1.60
N GLY A 318 -23.59 15.58 0.53
CA GLY A 318 -23.89 15.96 -0.86
C GLY A 318 -23.03 17.11 -1.40
N THR A 319 -22.35 17.86 -0.53
CA THR A 319 -21.49 19.00 -0.90
C THR A 319 -20.05 18.82 -0.45
N ALA A 320 -19.83 18.06 0.61
CA ALA A 320 -18.53 17.74 1.14
C ALA A 320 -18.51 16.38 1.84
N PHE A 321 -17.29 15.86 1.93
CA PHE A 321 -16.98 14.62 2.61
C PHE A 321 -16.05 14.87 3.79
N ASP A 322 -16.39 14.40 4.98
CA ASP A 322 -15.49 14.40 6.14
C ASP A 322 -15.01 12.99 6.42
N ARG A 323 -13.70 12.79 6.51
CA ARG A 323 -13.12 11.48 6.81
C ARG A 323 -13.58 10.93 8.16
N THR A 324 -13.74 11.80 9.16
CA THR A 324 -14.04 11.42 10.54
C THR A 324 -15.16 12.23 11.16
N LEU A 325 -15.91 11.61 12.06
CA LEU A 325 -16.92 12.24 12.92
C LEU A 325 -16.78 11.72 14.36
N SER A 326 -16.46 12.60 15.31
CA SER A 326 -16.40 12.24 16.74
C SER A 326 -17.79 12.20 17.38
N ASP A 327 -17.89 11.64 18.59
CA ASP A 327 -19.14 11.60 19.36
C ASP A 327 -19.66 13.00 19.71
N GLU A 328 -18.76 13.98 19.85
CA GLU A 328 -19.06 15.39 20.08
C GLU A 328 -19.45 16.14 18.79
N GLY A 329 -19.49 15.46 17.65
CA GLY A 329 -19.82 16.04 16.35
C GLY A 329 -18.64 16.72 15.64
N THR A 330 -17.40 16.52 16.10
CA THR A 330 -16.22 17.10 15.46
C THR A 330 -15.92 16.38 14.14
N ARG A 331 -15.85 17.15 13.05
CA ARG A 331 -15.54 16.66 11.70
C ARG A 331 -14.06 16.89 11.36
N GLY A 332 -13.45 15.93 10.67
CA GLY A 332 -11.99 15.94 10.41
C GLY A 332 -11.59 15.52 9.01
N ASN A 333 -10.46 16.07 8.55
CA ASN A 333 -9.84 15.82 7.24
C ASN A 333 -10.84 15.91 6.07
N ARG A 334 -11.55 17.04 5.98
CA ARG A 334 -12.52 17.33 4.92
C ARG A 334 -11.91 17.16 3.52
N ASN A 335 -12.60 16.43 2.67
CA ASN A 335 -12.28 16.11 1.27
C ASN A 335 -10.90 15.46 1.07
N TRP A 336 -10.37 14.77 2.08
CA TRP A 336 -9.11 14.06 1.97
C TRP A 336 -9.24 12.86 1.01
N ALA A 337 -8.43 12.83 -0.05
CA ALA A 337 -8.56 11.89 -1.15
C ALA A 337 -8.52 10.43 -0.70
N ARG A 338 -7.64 10.09 0.25
CA ARG A 338 -7.58 8.73 0.79
C ARG A 338 -8.79 8.36 1.64
N GLY A 339 -9.40 9.32 2.34
CA GLY A 339 -10.67 9.09 3.04
C GLY A 339 -11.83 8.82 2.07
N ILE A 340 -11.89 9.58 0.96
CA ILE A 340 -12.86 9.35 -0.12
C ILE A 340 -12.65 7.96 -0.71
N ALA A 341 -11.39 7.58 -0.98
CA ALA A 341 -11.05 6.25 -1.47
C ALA A 341 -11.57 5.14 -0.55
N TRP A 342 -11.34 5.24 0.76
CA TRP A 342 -11.83 4.25 1.73
C TRP A 342 -13.34 4.14 1.77
N GLN A 343 -14.04 5.27 1.75
CA GLN A 343 -15.49 5.27 1.72
C GLN A 343 -16.02 4.62 0.44
N MET A 344 -15.58 5.11 -0.73
CA MET A 344 -16.08 4.62 -2.02
C MET A 344 -15.72 3.16 -2.25
N LEU A 345 -14.46 2.79 -2.07
CA LEU A 345 -13.97 1.45 -2.33
C LEU A 345 -14.61 0.43 -1.38
N GLY A 346 -14.74 0.77 -0.09
CA GLY A 346 -15.44 -0.05 0.88
C GLY A 346 -16.91 -0.26 0.55
N LEU A 347 -17.61 0.82 0.17
CA LEU A 347 -19.01 0.75 -0.26
C LEU A 347 -19.19 -0.15 -1.48
N VAL A 348 -18.48 0.10 -2.58
CA VAL A 348 -18.69 -0.64 -3.84
C VAL A 348 -18.27 -2.10 -3.73
N ARG A 349 -17.22 -2.40 -2.94
CA ARG A 349 -16.82 -3.79 -2.70
C ARG A 349 -17.86 -4.53 -1.85
N THR A 350 -18.37 -3.90 -0.79
CA THR A 350 -19.47 -4.47 0.02
C THR A 350 -20.68 -4.78 -0.87
N LEU A 351 -21.09 -3.83 -1.70
CA LEU A 351 -22.17 -4.01 -2.67
C LEU A 351 -21.88 -5.16 -3.64
N ARG A 352 -20.63 -5.32 -4.10
CA ARG A 352 -20.25 -6.36 -5.07
C ARG A 352 -20.39 -7.76 -4.47
N VAL A 353 -20.05 -7.91 -3.20
CA VAL A 353 -20.27 -9.16 -2.46
C VAL A 353 -21.76 -9.42 -2.24
N ALA A 354 -22.52 -8.36 -1.97
CA ALA A 354 -23.95 -8.37 -1.68
C ALA A 354 -24.88 -8.27 -2.92
N LYS A 355 -24.34 -8.35 -4.14
CA LYS A 355 -25.03 -7.94 -5.38
C LYS A 355 -26.36 -8.66 -5.66
N ASP A 356 -26.55 -9.86 -5.13
CA ASP A 356 -27.74 -10.68 -5.35
C ASP A 356 -28.85 -10.40 -4.31
N ARG A 357 -28.65 -9.42 -3.42
CA ARG A 357 -29.62 -9.01 -2.41
C ARG A 357 -30.47 -7.84 -2.90
N GLU A 358 -31.74 -7.84 -2.51
CA GLU A 358 -32.68 -6.76 -2.85
C GLU A 358 -32.48 -5.50 -1.96
N ASP A 359 -31.94 -5.66 -0.75
CA ASP A 359 -31.77 -4.60 0.24
C ASP A 359 -30.47 -3.79 0.04
N ILE A 360 -30.02 -3.59 -1.20
CA ILE A 360 -28.84 -2.76 -1.53
C ILE A 360 -29.17 -1.52 -2.37
N ALA A 361 -30.41 -1.40 -2.85
CA ALA A 361 -30.81 -0.36 -3.80
C ALA A 361 -30.62 1.07 -3.25
N ASP A 362 -30.82 1.27 -1.95
CA ASP A 362 -30.61 2.55 -1.28
C ASP A 362 -29.13 2.96 -1.29
N LEU A 363 -28.23 2.01 -1.04
CA LEU A 363 -26.79 2.24 -1.08
C LEU A 363 -26.28 2.53 -2.49
N VAL A 364 -26.82 1.85 -3.51
CA VAL A 364 -26.54 2.17 -4.93
C VAL A 364 -27.01 3.60 -5.25
N THR A 365 -28.19 3.99 -4.77
CA THR A 365 -28.71 5.36 -4.94
C THR A 365 -27.81 6.40 -4.24
N MET A 366 -27.27 6.09 -3.06
CA MET A 366 -26.34 6.99 -2.36
C MET A 366 -24.95 7.08 -3.03
N LEU A 367 -24.51 6.01 -3.72
CA LEU A 367 -23.23 5.97 -4.42
C LEU A 367 -23.18 6.95 -5.59
N GLN A 368 -24.27 7.09 -6.35
CA GLN A 368 -24.34 7.90 -7.56
C GLN A 368 -23.94 9.37 -7.35
N PRO A 369 -24.57 10.16 -6.46
CA PRO A 369 -24.18 11.54 -6.23
C PRO A 369 -22.78 11.66 -5.63
N PHE A 370 -22.34 10.69 -4.83
CA PHE A 370 -20.99 10.72 -4.25
C PHE A 370 -19.90 10.47 -5.31
N ALA A 371 -20.16 9.56 -6.26
CA ALA A 371 -19.29 9.33 -7.39
C ALA A 371 -19.21 10.54 -8.32
N GLN A 372 -20.36 11.14 -8.66
CA GLN A 372 -20.41 12.35 -9.49
C GLN A 372 -19.62 13.50 -8.86
N TRP A 373 -19.87 13.80 -7.58
CA TRP A 373 -19.15 14.82 -6.82
C TRP A 373 -17.63 14.56 -6.81
N THR A 374 -17.21 13.29 -6.70
CA THR A 374 -15.79 12.93 -6.71
C THR A 374 -15.16 13.12 -8.10
N ILE A 375 -15.85 12.72 -9.17
CA ILE A 375 -15.38 12.87 -10.56
C ILE A 375 -15.15 14.34 -10.92
N GLU A 376 -16.03 15.24 -10.47
CA GLU A 376 -15.90 16.69 -10.69
C GLU A 376 -14.62 17.30 -10.11
N MET A 377 -13.98 16.63 -9.14
CA MET A 377 -12.72 17.05 -8.53
C MET A 377 -11.48 16.42 -9.19
N GLN A 378 -11.65 15.59 -10.22
CA GLN A 378 -10.51 14.99 -10.92
C GLN A 378 -9.72 16.07 -11.66
N ARG A 379 -8.40 16.07 -11.49
CA ARG A 379 -7.48 17.01 -12.16
C ARG A 379 -7.31 16.66 -13.65
N ASP A 380 -6.67 17.59 -14.36
CA ASP A 380 -6.31 17.42 -15.78
C ASP A 380 -5.35 16.24 -16.02
N ASP A 381 -4.46 15.94 -15.08
CA ASP A 381 -3.55 14.79 -15.11
C ASP A 381 -4.22 13.46 -14.75
N GLY A 382 -5.52 13.48 -14.45
CA GLY A 382 -6.30 12.30 -14.10
C GLY A 382 -6.24 11.90 -12.63
N LEU A 383 -5.49 12.61 -11.80
CA LEU A 383 -5.34 12.29 -10.38
C LEU A 383 -6.23 13.19 -9.50
N TRP A 384 -6.30 12.87 -8.21
CA TRP A 384 -6.86 13.74 -7.19
C TRP A 384 -5.75 14.31 -6.30
N SER A 385 -5.82 15.61 -6.04
CA SER A 385 -5.02 16.26 -5.00
C SER A 385 -5.28 15.60 -3.65
N VAL A 386 -4.27 15.57 -2.77
CA VAL A 386 -4.39 15.00 -1.41
C VAL A 386 -5.63 15.49 -0.64
N PHE A 387 -6.05 16.73 -0.89
CA PHE A 387 -7.40 17.22 -0.62
C PHE A 387 -8.07 17.51 -1.95
N ALA A 388 -9.13 16.78 -2.29
CA ALA A 388 -9.70 16.71 -3.64
C ALA A 388 -10.23 18.07 -4.12
N ASP A 389 -10.76 18.90 -3.22
CA ASP A 389 -11.26 20.25 -3.52
C ASP A 389 -10.16 21.31 -3.65
N LYS A 390 -8.89 20.92 -3.51
CA LYS A 390 -7.72 21.81 -3.59
C LYS A 390 -6.81 21.38 -4.73
N PRO A 391 -7.20 21.63 -6.00
CA PRO A 391 -6.49 21.12 -7.17
C PRO A 391 -5.06 21.65 -7.30
N ASN A 392 -4.66 22.68 -6.55
CA ASN A 392 -3.28 23.18 -6.56
C ASN A 392 -2.32 22.40 -5.64
N LEU A 393 -2.84 21.54 -4.75
CA LEU A 393 -2.00 20.69 -3.90
C LEU A 393 -1.50 19.47 -4.68
N ALA A 394 -0.35 18.93 -4.25
CA ALA A 394 0.23 17.74 -4.86
C ALA A 394 -0.74 16.54 -4.81
N PRO A 395 -0.79 15.72 -5.87
CA PRO A 395 -1.66 14.54 -5.93
C PRO A 395 -1.30 13.51 -4.87
N ASP A 396 -2.28 12.71 -4.46
CA ASP A 396 -2.04 11.45 -3.74
C ASP A 396 -2.29 10.29 -4.70
N THR A 397 -1.24 9.62 -5.17
CA THR A 397 -1.39 8.50 -6.12
C THR A 397 -2.13 7.32 -5.48
N GLY A 398 -1.97 7.08 -4.18
CA GLY A 398 -2.70 6.03 -3.46
C GLY A 398 -4.20 6.34 -3.35
N GLY A 399 -4.54 7.56 -2.90
CA GLY A 399 -5.93 8.02 -2.86
C GLY A 399 -6.58 8.02 -4.25
N SER A 400 -5.86 8.47 -5.28
CA SER A 400 -6.34 8.46 -6.67
C SER A 400 -6.61 7.05 -7.18
N ALA A 401 -5.70 6.12 -6.92
CA ALA A 401 -5.86 4.71 -7.31
C ALA A 401 -7.09 4.07 -6.66
N GLY A 402 -7.32 4.32 -5.36
CA GLY A 402 -8.48 3.77 -4.65
C GLY A 402 -9.82 4.36 -5.11
N ILE A 403 -9.88 5.68 -5.36
CA ILE A 403 -11.07 6.33 -5.93
C ILE A 403 -11.38 5.75 -7.31
N ALA A 404 -10.38 5.71 -8.20
CA ALA A 404 -10.56 5.20 -9.54
C ALA A 404 -10.94 3.71 -9.57
N ALA A 405 -10.35 2.89 -8.69
CA ALA A 405 -10.73 1.49 -8.55
C ALA A 405 -12.21 1.37 -8.17
N ALA A 406 -12.70 2.20 -7.24
CA ALA A 406 -14.10 2.18 -6.85
C ALA A 406 -15.05 2.57 -8.00
N LEU A 407 -14.68 3.61 -8.76
CA LEU A 407 -15.42 4.05 -9.96
C LEU A 407 -15.48 2.93 -11.01
N ALA A 408 -14.35 2.28 -11.31
CA ALA A 408 -14.29 1.19 -12.27
C ALA A 408 -15.11 -0.04 -11.82
N ILE A 409 -15.00 -0.42 -10.54
CA ILE A 409 -15.79 -1.53 -9.98
C ILE A 409 -17.29 -1.25 -10.09
N ALA A 410 -17.73 -0.05 -9.71
CA ALA A 410 -19.14 0.29 -9.75
C ALA A 410 -19.69 0.39 -11.18
N ALA A 411 -18.91 0.94 -12.13
CA ALA A 411 -19.29 0.94 -13.54
C ALA A 411 -19.40 -0.48 -14.11
N HIS A 412 -18.47 -1.37 -13.74
CA HIS A 412 -18.50 -2.77 -14.13
C HIS A 412 -19.74 -3.51 -13.61
N GLN A 413 -20.26 -3.14 -12.44
CA GLN A 413 -21.51 -3.68 -11.89
C GLN A 413 -22.78 -3.02 -12.47
N GLY A 414 -22.64 -2.03 -13.35
CA GLY A 414 -23.77 -1.28 -13.91
C GLY A 414 -24.41 -0.29 -12.93
N TRP A 415 -23.71 0.09 -11.86
CA TRP A 415 -24.22 1.09 -10.89
C TRP A 415 -23.86 2.53 -11.25
N LEU A 416 -22.82 2.71 -12.07
CA LEU A 416 -22.35 4.01 -12.57
C LEU A 416 -22.18 3.96 -14.09
N GLU A 417 -22.27 5.13 -14.72
CA GLU A 417 -22.24 5.32 -16.17
C GLU A 417 -20.81 5.41 -16.75
N GLN A 418 -20.72 5.62 -18.08
CA GLN A 418 -19.46 5.66 -18.83
C GLN A 418 -18.44 6.70 -18.31
N ASP A 419 -18.90 7.81 -17.74
CA ASP A 419 -18.02 8.85 -17.18
C ASP A 419 -17.13 8.31 -16.05
N ALA A 420 -17.63 7.34 -15.27
CA ALA A 420 -16.84 6.66 -14.24
C ALA A 420 -15.70 5.82 -14.85
N VAL A 421 -15.95 5.14 -15.97
CA VAL A 421 -14.92 4.38 -16.71
C VAL A 421 -13.88 5.33 -17.31
N ALA A 422 -14.32 6.46 -17.88
CA ALA A 422 -13.44 7.47 -18.43
C ALA A 422 -12.51 8.07 -17.36
N ALA A 423 -13.07 8.45 -16.21
CA ALA A 423 -12.29 8.95 -15.07
C ALA A 423 -11.29 7.92 -14.56
N ALA A 424 -11.72 6.65 -14.39
CA ALA A 424 -10.85 5.58 -13.94
C ALA A 424 -9.70 5.29 -14.93
N THR A 425 -9.99 5.28 -16.24
CA THR A 425 -8.99 5.09 -17.31
C THR A 425 -7.98 6.24 -17.33
N LYS A 426 -8.46 7.49 -17.21
CA LYS A 426 -7.60 8.67 -17.12
C LYS A 426 -6.66 8.59 -15.91
N THR A 427 -7.18 8.13 -14.78
CA THR A 427 -6.38 7.93 -13.56
C THR A 427 -5.29 6.89 -13.77
N LEU A 428 -5.60 5.75 -14.40
CA LEU A 428 -4.60 4.72 -14.66
C LEU A 428 -3.45 5.27 -15.54
N SER A 429 -3.77 6.08 -16.55
CA SER A 429 -2.76 6.77 -17.36
C SER A 429 -1.89 7.71 -16.50
N GLY A 430 -2.51 8.51 -15.62
CA GLY A 430 -1.80 9.39 -14.69
C GLY A 430 -0.85 8.62 -13.76
N LEU A 431 -1.32 7.52 -13.16
CA LEU A 431 -0.54 6.70 -12.23
C LEU A 431 0.69 6.05 -12.88
N GLN A 432 0.62 5.69 -14.17
CA GLN A 432 1.75 5.08 -14.88
C GLN A 432 2.98 5.99 -14.94
N HIS A 433 2.79 7.32 -14.89
CA HIS A 433 3.89 8.29 -14.83
C HIS A 433 4.61 8.35 -13.47
N HIS A 434 4.01 7.76 -12.43
CA HIS A 434 4.56 7.70 -11.07
C HIS A 434 5.22 6.35 -10.75
N LEU A 435 5.28 5.42 -11.71
CA LEU A 435 6.02 4.19 -11.52
C LEU A 435 7.52 4.45 -11.62
N THR A 436 8.25 4.05 -10.58
CA THR A 436 9.72 4.01 -10.57
C THR A 436 10.25 2.99 -11.59
N PRO A 437 11.52 3.07 -12.03
CA PRO A 437 12.05 2.17 -13.07
C PRO A 437 12.01 0.68 -12.73
N ASP A 438 11.86 0.31 -11.46
CA ASP A 438 11.69 -1.06 -10.99
C ASP A 438 10.27 -1.37 -10.51
N GLY A 439 9.29 -0.56 -10.93
CA GLY A 439 7.88 -0.89 -10.86
C GLY A 439 7.16 -0.50 -9.57
N PHE A 440 7.85 0.07 -8.58
CA PHE A 440 7.16 0.61 -7.40
C PHE A 440 6.39 1.89 -7.75
N LEU A 441 5.22 2.08 -7.15
CA LEU A 441 4.43 3.31 -7.27
C LEU A 441 4.94 4.36 -6.27
N ASP A 442 5.38 5.50 -6.79
CA ASP A 442 5.72 6.70 -6.01
C ASP A 442 4.54 7.68 -5.98
N GLY A 443 4.72 8.84 -5.34
CA GLY A 443 3.70 9.89 -5.31
C GLY A 443 2.58 9.66 -4.29
N VAL A 444 2.71 8.65 -3.42
CA VAL A 444 1.69 8.34 -2.41
C VAL A 444 1.80 9.34 -1.26
N ALA A 445 0.68 9.89 -0.79
CA ALA A 445 0.72 10.76 0.39
C ALA A 445 1.06 9.93 1.64
N GLN A 446 1.97 10.45 2.47
CA GLN A 446 2.39 9.79 3.71
C GLN A 446 1.19 9.46 4.60
N SER A 447 1.34 8.49 5.51
CA SER A 447 0.42 8.30 6.62
C SER A 447 0.14 9.62 7.36
N ASN A 448 -1.08 9.83 7.82
CA ASN A 448 -1.53 11.11 8.38
C ASN A 448 -1.00 11.38 9.81
N LYS A 449 -0.01 10.61 10.28
CA LYS A 449 0.60 10.73 11.62
C LYS A 449 1.18 12.12 11.89
N GLY A 450 1.73 12.77 10.87
CA GLY A 450 2.23 14.14 10.93
C GLY A 450 1.16 15.22 10.79
N GLY A 451 -0.12 14.85 10.79
CA GLY A 451 -1.25 15.76 10.71
C GLY A 451 -1.44 16.39 9.33
N GLU A 452 -2.34 17.38 9.29
CA GLU A 452 -2.77 18.03 8.05
C GLU A 452 -1.66 18.84 7.37
N SER A 453 -0.74 19.44 8.12
CA SER A 453 0.39 20.19 7.56
C SER A 453 1.28 19.31 6.68
N LEU A 454 1.59 18.08 7.14
CA LEU A 454 2.32 17.10 6.35
C LEU A 454 1.55 16.71 5.09
N GLN A 455 0.24 16.48 5.21
CA GLN A 455 -0.61 16.12 4.07
C GLN A 455 -0.68 17.23 3.02
N ARG A 456 -0.80 18.49 3.44
CA ARG A 456 -0.85 19.66 2.54
C ARG A 456 0.47 19.94 1.83
N GLY A 457 1.59 19.48 2.41
CA GLY A 457 2.89 19.58 1.76
C GLY A 457 3.01 18.72 0.49
N ASP A 458 4.13 18.86 -0.18
CA ASP A 458 4.53 18.10 -1.37
C ASP A 458 5.23 16.78 -1.05
N TYR A 459 5.41 16.46 0.24
CA TYR A 459 6.08 15.23 0.68
C TYR A 459 5.28 13.99 0.26
N ARG A 460 5.85 13.21 -0.66
CA ARG A 460 5.33 11.94 -1.16
C ARG A 460 6.37 10.84 -1.02
N VAL A 461 5.89 9.60 -1.02
CA VAL A 461 6.70 8.43 -0.73
C VAL A 461 6.31 7.26 -1.61
N ILE A 462 7.23 6.29 -1.71
CA ILE A 462 6.96 4.97 -2.25
C ILE A 462 6.26 4.17 -1.15
N TYR A 463 4.99 3.85 -1.37
CA TYR A 463 4.16 3.13 -0.40
C TYR A 463 3.35 2.03 -1.10
N GLN A 464 3.67 0.79 -0.76
CA GLN A 464 3.23 -0.38 -1.53
C GLN A 464 1.72 -0.64 -1.39
N MET A 465 1.07 -0.13 -0.34
CA MET A 465 -0.40 -0.13 -0.27
C MET A 465 -1.04 0.57 -1.48
N GLY A 466 -0.40 1.62 -2.02
CA GLY A 466 -0.85 2.28 -3.24
C GLY A 466 -0.71 1.41 -4.49
N MET A 467 0.29 0.51 -4.51
CA MET A 467 0.42 -0.49 -5.57
C MET A 467 -0.74 -1.48 -5.52
N GLY A 468 -1.14 -1.93 -4.33
CA GLY A 468 -2.34 -2.76 -4.14
C GLY A 468 -3.61 -2.10 -4.69
N LEU A 469 -3.81 -0.81 -4.40
CA LEU A 469 -4.95 -0.06 -4.95
C LEU A 469 -4.89 0.09 -6.47
N MET A 470 -3.71 0.35 -7.04
CA MET A 470 -3.53 0.40 -8.49
C MET A 470 -3.81 -0.96 -9.15
N ALA A 471 -3.48 -2.08 -8.49
CA ALA A 471 -3.76 -3.43 -8.99
C ALA A 471 -5.27 -3.68 -9.07
N GLN A 472 -6.02 -3.25 -8.06
CA GLN A 472 -7.48 -3.31 -8.05
C GLN A 472 -8.08 -2.50 -9.21
N LEU A 473 -7.54 -1.30 -9.50
CA LEU A 473 -7.94 -0.49 -10.64
C LEU A 473 -7.65 -1.18 -11.99
N ILE A 474 -6.44 -1.74 -12.15
CA ILE A 474 -6.05 -2.47 -13.38
C ILE A 474 -7.00 -3.63 -13.64
N ALA A 475 -7.35 -4.40 -12.60
CA ALA A 475 -8.28 -5.51 -12.68
C ALA A 475 -9.70 -5.03 -13.03
N ALA A 476 -10.18 -3.96 -12.38
CA ALA A 476 -11.53 -3.44 -12.58
C ALA A 476 -11.76 -2.81 -13.97
N LEU A 477 -10.72 -2.29 -14.60
CA LEU A 477 -10.77 -1.72 -15.96
C LEU A 477 -10.74 -2.78 -17.08
N GLN A 478 -10.59 -4.06 -16.75
CA GLN A 478 -10.66 -5.09 -17.78
C GLN A 478 -12.09 -5.22 -18.33
N PRO A 479 -12.25 -5.44 -19.65
CA PRO A 479 -13.55 -5.71 -20.22
C PRO A 479 -14.18 -6.91 -19.51
N SER A 480 -15.44 -6.78 -19.08
CA SER A 480 -16.22 -7.91 -18.60
C SER A 480 -16.11 -9.02 -19.64
N ARG A 481 -15.84 -10.26 -19.21
CA ARG A 481 -16.22 -11.41 -20.02
C ARG A 481 -17.72 -11.25 -20.24
N ALA A 482 -18.11 -10.81 -21.44
CA ALA A 482 -19.43 -11.12 -21.92
C ALA A 482 -19.56 -12.63 -21.72
N VAL A 483 -20.46 -13.03 -20.83
CA VAL A 483 -20.98 -14.39 -20.86
C VAL A 483 -21.52 -14.50 -22.27
N ASN A 484 -20.79 -15.19 -23.14
CA ASN A 484 -21.31 -15.65 -24.41
C ASN A 484 -22.43 -16.64 -24.04
N ALA A 485 -23.60 -16.08 -23.76
CA ALA A 485 -24.85 -16.76 -23.87
C ALA A 485 -25.13 -16.83 -25.38
N SER A 486 -24.74 -17.97 -25.96
CA SER A 486 -25.31 -18.49 -27.19
C SER A 486 -25.66 -19.95 -26.95
#